data_AF-A0A929HE20-F1
#
_entry.id   AF-A0A929HE20-F1
#
_cell.length_a   1.000
_cell.length_b   1.000
_cell.length_c   1.000
_cell.angle_alpha   90.00
_cell.angle_beta   90.00
_cell.angle_gamma   90.00
#
_symmetry.space_group_name_H-M   'P 1'
#
loop_
_entity.id
_entity.type
_entity.pdbx_description
1 polymer ?
#
loop_
_entity_poly.entity_id
_entity_poly.type
_entity_poly.pdbx_seq_one_letter_code
_entity_poly.pdbx_strand_id
1 'polypeptide(L)' 'REGITDSLQKAITKHGLNLVGTIPKDDLLYDFDMAGKPTVTLPGDNPALSAAFTIFDEIIKANE' A
#
# COMPACT_ATOMS: atom_id res chain seq x y z
N ARG A 1 -12.12 -2.52 4.66
CA ARG A 1 -10.65 -2.48 4.52
C ARG A 1 -10.12 -3.69 5.26
N GLU A 2 -9.80 -4.76 4.54
CA GLU A 2 -9.22 -5.96 5.15
C GLU A 2 -7.85 -5.63 5.78
N GLY A 3 -7.47 -6.35 6.83
CA GLY A 3 -6.15 -6.20 7.46
C GLY A 3 -6.00 -5.07 8.48
N ILE A 4 -7.03 -4.25 8.73
CA ILE A 4 -6.98 -3.22 9.78
C ILE A 4 -7.56 -3.77 11.08
N THR A 5 -6.73 -3.85 12.11
CA THR A 5 -7.16 -4.23 13.47
C THR A 5 -7.70 -3.03 14.24
N ASP A 6 -8.52 -3.29 15.26
CA ASP A 6 -9.04 -2.26 16.16
C ASP A 6 -7.93 -1.47 16.87
N SER A 7 -6.83 -2.13 17.22
CA SER A 7 -5.67 -1.47 17.85
C SER A 7 -4.98 -0.49 16.90
N LEU A 8 -4.83 -0.87 15.62
CA LEU A 8 -4.28 0.00 14.60
C LEU A 8 -5.22 1.20 14.34
N GLN A 9 -6.53 0.95 14.24
CA GLN A 9 -7.51 2.02 14.05
C GLN A 9 -7.47 3.05 15.19
N LYS A 10 -7.37 2.59 16.44
CA LYS A 10 -7.20 3.47 17.61
C LYS A 10 -5.91 4.28 17.55
N ALA A 11 -4.80 3.68 17.11
CA ALA A 11 -3.52 4.38 16.98
C ALA A 11 -3.59 5.49 15.91
N ILE A 12 -4.17 5.19 14.73
CA ILE A 12 -4.38 6.17 13.65
C ILE A 12 -5.15 7.39 14.19
N THR A 13 -6.29 7.15 14.84
CA THR A 13 -7.11 8.23 15.43
C THR A 13 -6.37 9.00 16.51
N LYS A 14 -5.66 8.30 17.42
CA LYS A 14 -4.92 8.92 18.54
C LYS A 14 -3.84 9.88 18.04
N HIS A 15 -3.18 9.55 16.94
CA HIS A 15 -2.10 10.35 16.36
C HIS A 15 -2.56 11.35 15.31
N GLY A 16 -3.87 11.47 15.05
CA GLY A 16 -4.41 12.39 14.04
C GLY A 16 -3.95 12.06 12.62
N LEU A 17 -3.64 10.78 12.34
CA LEU A 17 -3.15 10.35 11.04
C LEU A 17 -4.31 10.16 10.06
N ASN A 18 -4.10 10.56 8.82
CA ASN A 18 -5.02 10.23 7.72
C ASN A 18 -4.59 8.91 7.07
N LEU A 19 -5.42 7.87 7.20
CA LEU A 19 -5.16 6.60 6.52
C LEU A 19 -5.56 6.69 5.05
N VAL A 20 -4.56 6.86 4.18
CA VAL A 20 -4.75 7.00 2.73
C VAL A 20 -5.04 5.68 2.00
N GLY A 21 -4.62 4.53 2.54
CA GLY A 21 -4.92 3.23 1.94
C GLY A 21 -4.17 2.08 2.60
N THR A 22 -4.34 0.88 2.02
CA THR A 22 -3.68 -0.37 2.43
C THR A 22 -3.19 -1.12 1.21
N ILE A 23 -2.03 -1.74 1.29
CA ILE A 23 -1.50 -2.61 0.23
C ILE A 23 -1.80 -4.06 0.62
N PRO A 24 -2.50 -4.85 -0.23
CA PRO A 24 -2.77 -6.25 0.07
C PRO A 24 -1.48 -7.07 0.05
N LYS A 25 -1.49 -8.21 0.75
CA LYS A 25 -0.44 -9.21 0.61
C LYS A 25 -0.45 -9.75 -0.82
N ASP A 26 0.73 -9.90 -1.42
CA ASP A 26 0.92 -10.43 -2.76
C ASP A 26 2.18 -11.30 -2.81
N ASP A 27 2.03 -12.57 -3.20
CA ASP A 27 3.13 -13.54 -3.19
C ASP A 27 4.14 -13.28 -4.32
N LEU A 28 3.70 -12.72 -5.45
CA LEU A 28 4.60 -12.38 -6.57
C LEU A 28 5.50 -11.19 -6.21
N LEU A 29 4.95 -10.18 -5.51
CA LEU A 29 5.73 -9.09 -4.93
C LEU A 29 6.80 -9.63 -3.97
N TYR A 30 6.43 -10.58 -3.11
CA TYR A 30 7.38 -11.23 -2.20
C TYR A 30 8.51 -11.93 -2.95
N ASP A 31 8.19 -12.70 -3.99
CA ASP A 31 9.21 -13.39 -4.81
C ASP A 31 10.15 -12.40 -5.52
N PHE A 32 9.64 -11.26 -5.99
CA PHE A 32 10.44 -10.22 -6.62
C PHE A 32 11.41 -9.58 -5.63
N ASP A 33 10.92 -9.21 -4.45
CA ASP A 33 11.75 -8.64 -3.38
C ASP A 33 12.85 -9.63 -2.95
N MET A 34 12.49 -10.90 -2.71
CA MET A 34 13.44 -11.96 -2.35
C MET A 34 14.48 -12.24 -3.43
N ALA A 35 14.11 -12.10 -4.71
CA ALA A 35 15.04 -12.26 -5.82
C ALA A 35 15.86 -11.00 -6.14
N GLY A 36 15.67 -9.89 -5.40
CA GLY A 36 16.30 -8.60 -5.69
C GLY A 36 15.85 -8.00 -7.03
N LYS A 37 14.68 -8.39 -7.54
CA LYS A 37 14.10 -7.87 -8.78
C LYS A 37 13.35 -6.58 -8.49
N PRO A 38 13.52 -5.53 -9.30
CA PRO A 38 12.77 -4.29 -9.12
C PRO A 38 11.25 -4.52 -9.21
N THR A 39 10.52 -4.13 -8.17
CA THR A 39 9.06 -4.34 -8.08
C THR A 39 8.26 -3.51 -9.08
N VAL A 40 8.86 -2.45 -9.63
CA VAL A 40 8.31 -1.69 -10.77
C VAL A 40 8.17 -2.53 -12.04
N THR A 41 8.83 -3.69 -12.11
CA THR A 41 8.72 -4.63 -13.25
C THR A 41 7.66 -5.72 -13.06
N LEU A 42 6.88 -5.65 -11.97
CA LEU A 42 5.69 -6.49 -11.81
C LEU A 42 4.67 -6.21 -12.92
N PRO A 43 3.78 -7.18 -13.24
CA PRO A 43 2.65 -6.94 -14.12
C PRO A 43 1.84 -5.72 -13.66
N GLY A 44 1.40 -4.89 -14.61
CA GLY A 44 0.68 -3.64 -14.30
C GLY A 44 -0.67 -3.88 -13.60
N ASP A 45 -1.24 -5.07 -13.73
CA ASP A 45 -2.46 -5.53 -13.06
C ASP A 45 -2.20 -6.21 -11.71
N ASN A 46 -0.95 -6.22 -11.23
CA ASN A 46 -0.64 -6.72 -9.90
C ASN A 46 -1.39 -5.89 -8.82
N PRO A 47 -2.11 -6.53 -7.89
CA PRO A 47 -2.99 -5.82 -6.95
C PRO A 47 -2.21 -4.99 -5.93
N ALA A 48 -1.03 -5.43 -5.50
CA ALA A 48 -0.19 -4.66 -4.58
C ALA A 48 0.40 -3.43 -5.28
N LEU A 49 0.86 -3.59 -6.53
CA LEU A 49 1.36 -2.48 -7.34
C LEU A 49 0.26 -1.45 -7.59
N SER A 50 -0.93 -1.90 -8.01
CA SER A 50 -2.09 -1.04 -8.27
C SER A 50 -2.54 -0.26 -7.03
N ALA A 51 -2.57 -0.92 -5.87
CA ALA A 51 -2.91 -0.27 -4.60
C ALA A 51 -1.87 0.79 -4.20
N ALA A 52 -0.58 0.52 -4.40
CA ALA A 52 0.49 1.48 -4.12
C ALA A 52 0.36 2.74 -4.98
N PHE A 53 0.15 2.60 -6.30
CA PHE A 53 -0.03 3.75 -7.19
C PHE A 53 -1.29 4.55 -6.86
N THR A 54 -2.39 3.88 -6.50
CA THR A 54 -3.60 4.58 -6.02
C THR A 54 -3.30 5.43 -4.78
N ILE A 55 -2.53 4.91 -3.83
CA ILE A 55 -2.10 5.66 -2.64
C ILE A 55 -1.22 6.86 -3.01
N PHE A 56 -0.29 6.68 -3.96
CA PHE A 56 0.57 7.76 -4.42
C PHE A 56 -0.22 8.88 -5.10
N ASP A 57 -1.21 8.54 -5.92
CA ASP A 57 -2.10 9.53 -6.55
C ASP A 57 -2.82 10.38 -5.50
N GLU A 58 -3.34 9.76 -4.44
CA GLU A 58 -3.99 10.49 -3.34
C GLU A 58 -3.02 11.42 -2.60
N ILE A 59 -1.79 10.97 -2.35
CA ILE A 59 -0.76 11.77 -1.68
C ILE A 59 -0.30 12.93 -2.56
N ILE A 60 -0.04 12.67 -3.84
CA ILE A 60 0.48 13.69 -4.77
C ILE A 60 -0.59 14.76 -5.02
N LYS A 61 -1.83 14.37 -5.29
CA LYS A 61 -2.96 15.33 -5.47
C LYS A 61 -3.20 16.17 -4.22
N ALA A 62 -3.02 15.62 -3.02
CA ALA A 62 -3.18 16.39 -1.78
C ALA A 62 -2.10 17.47 -1.58
N ASN A 63 -1.01 17.42 -2.36
CA ASN A 63 0.09 18.38 -2.32
C ASN A 63 0.08 19.35 -3.53
N GLU A 64 -0.93 19.28 -4.40
CA GLU A 64 -1.24 20.29 -5.42
C GLU A 64 -2.18 21.37 -4.85
#